data_AF-A0A537AK91-F1
#
_entry.id   AF-A0A537AK91-F1
#
_cell.length_a   1.000
_cell.length_b   1.000
_cell.length_c   1.000
_cell.angle_alpha   90.00
_cell.angle_beta   90.00
_cell.angle_gamma   90.00
#
_symmetry.space_group_name_H-M   'P 1'
#
loop_
_entity.id
_entity.type
_entity.pdbx_description
1 polymer ?
#
loop_
_entity_poly.entity_id
_entity_poly.type
_entity_poly.pdbx_seq_one_letter_code
_entity_poly.pdbx_strand_id
1 'polypeptide(L)'
;MKALLGLTLAFAIGFACKAFGIPSPAPPVTLGALLVVAMTTGYLLVDRWMARPAQHAADCGGPSGLAPSVTRAGGAAPSASSVWTAPADRLARALGPAVAAPAIRFIALLGLCAAYLQGGLVKLLDFGGAVTEAQHFGLPLASAVAGATIVTEFAGSALVLSGWYRWLGALWLAAFTLIATFVANRFWDIPQPGRFMVENAFFEHLGLVGAFLLVAWYDLRERHSKAVGEQHGSAGARR
;
A
#
# COMPACT_ATOMS: atom_id res chain seq x y z
N MET A 1 -9.88 30.00 -4.75
CA MET A 1 -9.52 30.84 -3.57
C MET A 1 -8.99 30.00 -2.41
N LYS A 2 -9.69 28.95 -1.95
CA LYS A 2 -9.26 28.10 -0.81
C LYS A 2 -7.88 27.41 -0.99
N ALA A 3 -7.58 26.90 -2.19
CA ALA A 3 -6.28 26.28 -2.47
C ALA A 3 -5.10 27.27 -2.48
N LEU A 4 -5.35 28.51 -2.95
CA LEU A 4 -4.34 29.57 -2.95
C LEU A 4 -4.01 30.02 -1.53
N LEU A 5 -5.03 30.12 -0.66
CA LEU A 5 -4.90 30.37 0.78
C LEU A 5 -4.09 29.29 1.50
N GLY A 6 -4.27 28.01 1.13
CA GLY A 6 -3.48 26.92 1.68
C GLY A 6 -2.00 26.98 1.27
N LEU A 7 -1.73 27.31 0.01
CA LEU A 7 -0.36 27.44 -0.51
C LEU A 7 0.38 28.63 0.12
N THR A 8 -0.29 29.78 0.25
CA THR A 8 0.32 30.95 0.89
C THR A 8 0.55 30.74 2.38
N LEU A 9 -0.37 30.08 3.08
CA LEU A 9 -0.21 29.74 4.50
C LEU A 9 0.98 28.79 4.72
N ALA A 10 1.14 27.77 3.87
CA ALA A 10 2.26 26.84 3.96
C ALA A 10 3.63 27.52 3.72
N PHE A 11 3.71 28.39 2.70
CA PHE A 11 4.92 29.17 2.44
C PHE A 11 5.24 30.17 3.56
N ALA A 12 4.21 30.82 4.14
CA ALA A 12 4.37 31.76 5.24
C ALA A 12 4.90 31.06 6.51
N ILE A 13 4.39 29.87 6.84
CA ILE A 13 4.87 29.08 7.97
C ILE A 13 6.32 28.64 7.74
N GLY A 14 6.66 28.15 6.54
CA GLY A 14 8.03 27.75 6.19
C GLY A 14 9.03 28.92 6.26
N PHE A 15 8.63 30.10 5.80
CA PHE A 15 9.44 31.31 5.87
C PHE A 15 9.61 31.82 7.31
N ALA A 16 8.55 31.82 8.12
CA ALA A 16 8.58 32.21 9.51
C ALA A 16 9.49 31.28 10.34
N CYS A 17 9.36 29.96 10.19
CA CYS A 17 10.22 29.00 10.90
C CYS A 17 11.71 29.18 10.56
N LYS A 18 12.05 29.52 9.31
CA LYS A 18 13.42 29.84 8.88
C LYS A 18 13.91 31.19 9.44
N ALA A 19 13.05 32.20 9.47
CA ALA A 19 13.39 33.55 9.92
C ALA A 19 13.58 33.64 11.45
N PHE A 20 12.85 32.86 12.23
CA PHE A 20 12.92 32.86 13.70
C PHE A 20 13.96 31.87 14.28
N GLY A 21 14.71 31.16 13.42
CA GLY A 21 15.81 30.30 13.87
C GLY A 21 15.40 29.14 14.79
N ILE A 22 14.13 28.71 14.73
CA ILE A 22 13.64 27.59 15.54
C ILE A 22 14.16 26.29 14.91
N PRO A 23 14.95 25.48 15.63
CA PRO A 23 15.47 24.21 15.11
C PRO A 23 14.32 23.22 14.93
N SER A 24 13.78 23.16 13.71
CA SER A 24 12.74 22.21 13.33
C SER A 24 13.36 20.81 13.11
N PRO A 25 12.85 19.76 13.76
CA PRO A 25 13.39 18.40 13.71
C PRO A 25 12.97 17.62 12.44
N ALA A 26 12.89 18.29 11.27
CA ALA A 26 12.51 17.66 10.01
C ALA A 26 13.60 17.84 8.93
N PRO A 27 13.91 16.79 8.14
CA PRO A 27 14.91 16.81 7.05
C PRO A 27 14.41 17.71 5.88
N PRO A 28 15.18 17.95 4.80
CA PRO A 28 15.06 19.18 4.00
C PRO A 28 13.62 19.43 3.56
N VAL A 29 13.07 20.52 4.10
CA VAL A 29 11.65 20.91 4.11
C VAL A 29 10.97 20.95 2.73
N THR A 30 11.76 20.92 1.64
CA THR A 30 11.26 20.88 0.27
C THR A 30 10.73 19.51 -0.14
N LEU A 31 11.36 18.42 0.29
CA LEU A 31 11.00 17.06 -0.13
C LEU A 31 9.71 16.59 0.56
N GLY A 32 9.57 16.85 1.86
CA GLY A 32 8.35 16.56 2.61
C GLY A 32 7.16 17.40 2.15
N ALA A 33 7.37 18.69 1.88
CA ALA A 33 6.32 19.55 1.33
C ALA A 33 5.89 19.12 -0.07
N LEU A 34 6.85 18.75 -0.95
CA LEU A 34 6.56 18.24 -2.28
C LEU A 34 5.74 16.93 -2.22
N LEU A 35 6.07 16.04 -1.28
CA LEU A 35 5.37 14.77 -1.09
C LEU A 35 3.92 14.97 -0.61
N VAL A 36 3.70 15.88 0.34
CA VAL A 36 2.35 16.25 0.82
C VAL A 36 1.54 16.92 -0.30
N VAL A 37 2.15 17.81 -1.07
CA VAL A 37 1.50 18.46 -2.22
C VAL A 37 1.17 17.45 -3.32
N ALA A 38 2.06 16.49 -3.61
CA ALA A 38 1.84 15.42 -4.57
C ALA A 38 0.67 14.51 -4.14
N MET A 39 0.64 14.10 -2.87
CA MET A 39 -0.47 13.32 -2.29
C MET A 39 -1.80 14.08 -2.39
N THR A 40 -1.81 15.35 -1.99
CA THR A 40 -3.02 16.18 -1.96
C THR A 40 -3.53 16.46 -3.39
N THR A 41 -2.62 16.73 -4.32
CA THR A 41 -2.95 16.98 -5.72
C THR A 41 -3.46 15.71 -6.40
N GLY A 42 -2.88 14.54 -6.10
CA GLY A 42 -3.39 13.25 -6.57
C GLY A 42 -4.84 13.01 -6.14
N TYR A 43 -5.16 13.26 -4.87
CA TYR A 43 -6.51 13.11 -4.35
C TYR A 43 -7.50 14.09 -5.00
N LEU A 44 -7.13 15.36 -5.14
CA LEU A 44 -7.97 16.40 -5.74
C LEU A 44 -8.18 16.19 -7.26
N LEU A 45 -7.20 15.67 -7.97
CA LEU A 45 -7.30 15.37 -9.40
C LEU A 45 -8.30 14.23 -9.65
N VAL A 46 -8.22 13.19 -8.83
CA VAL A 46 -9.14 12.05 -8.82
C VAL A 46 -10.57 12.50 -8.51
N ASP A 47 -10.75 13.38 -7.53
CA ASP A 47 -12.05 13.93 -7.13
C ASP A 47 -12.66 14.79 -8.25
N ARG A 48 -11.84 15.60 -8.93
CA ARG A 48 -12.27 16.46 -10.04
C ARG A 48 -12.55 15.68 -11.33
N TRP A 49 -11.89 14.54 -11.52
CA TRP A 49 -12.15 13.65 -12.65
C TRP A 49 -13.45 12.84 -12.47
N MET A 50 -13.78 12.48 -11.22
CA MET A 50 -15.01 11.75 -10.89
C MET A 50 -16.25 12.63 -10.68
N ALA A 51 -16.10 13.93 -10.39
CA ALA A 51 -17.21 14.87 -10.23
C ALA A 51 -17.83 15.32 -11.57
N ARG A 52 -18.13 14.38 -12.48
CA ARG A 52 -19.00 14.66 -13.64
C ARG A 52 -20.47 14.57 -13.19
N PRO A 53 -21.30 15.62 -13.36
CA PRO A 53 -22.70 15.54 -13.01
C PRO A 53 -23.39 14.47 -13.87
N ALA A 54 -24.19 13.63 -13.22
CA ALA A 54 -24.93 12.56 -13.90
C ALA A 54 -25.90 13.17 -14.92
N GLN A 55 -25.70 12.86 -16.20
CA GLN A 55 -26.43 13.45 -17.33
C GLN A 55 -27.92 13.04 -17.37
N HIS A 56 -28.33 12.06 -16.55
CA HIS A 56 -29.69 11.51 -16.49
C HIS A 56 -30.30 11.56 -15.08
N ALA A 57 -29.87 12.50 -14.22
CA ALA A 57 -30.40 12.61 -12.85
C ALA A 57 -31.93 12.83 -12.77
N ALA A 58 -32.54 13.37 -13.82
CA ALA A 58 -33.99 13.58 -13.92
C ALA A 58 -34.78 12.31 -14.31
N ASP A 59 -34.12 11.34 -14.94
CA ASP A 59 -34.74 10.08 -15.40
C ASP A 59 -34.60 8.95 -14.35
N CYS A 60 -33.86 9.22 -13.27
CA CYS A 60 -33.67 8.29 -12.16
C CYS A 60 -34.88 8.31 -11.23
N GLY A 61 -35.88 7.48 -11.51
CA GLY A 61 -36.81 7.02 -10.48
C GLY A 61 -36.03 6.28 -9.40
N GLY A 62 -36.12 6.72 -8.15
CA GLY A 62 -35.57 5.97 -7.01
C GLY A 62 -36.12 4.54 -6.94
N PRO A 63 -35.71 3.72 -5.97
CA PRO A 63 -36.02 2.28 -5.91
C PRO A 63 -37.51 1.91 -5.83
N SER A 64 -38.42 2.88 -5.76
CA SER A 64 -39.87 2.71 -5.84
C SER A 64 -40.46 2.94 -7.24
N GLY A 65 -39.69 3.41 -8.22
CA GLY A 65 -40.18 3.70 -9.58
C GLY A 65 -41.22 4.83 -9.66
N LEU A 66 -41.41 5.61 -8.60
CA LEU A 66 -42.44 6.63 -8.50
C LEU A 66 -41.82 8.03 -8.46
N ALA A 67 -42.43 8.96 -9.19
CA ALA A 67 -42.06 10.36 -9.18
C ALA A 67 -42.20 10.96 -7.76
N PRO A 68 -41.43 12.01 -7.41
CA PRO A 68 -41.35 12.58 -6.06
C PRO A 68 -42.67 13.06 -5.43
N SER A 69 -43.78 13.08 -6.18
CA SER A 69 -45.11 13.45 -5.70
C SER A 69 -45.78 12.38 -4.83
N VAL A 70 -45.33 11.12 -4.85
CA VAL A 70 -46.03 9.99 -4.16
C VAL A 70 -45.46 9.65 -2.77
N THR A 71 -44.19 9.97 -2.48
CA THR A 71 -43.49 9.45 -1.28
C THR A 71 -43.70 10.23 0.02
N ARG A 72 -44.59 11.23 0.07
CA ARG A 72 -44.76 12.06 1.28
C ARG A 72 -45.69 11.47 2.36
N ALA A 73 -46.28 10.30 2.12
CA ALA A 73 -47.25 9.69 3.03
C ALA A 73 -46.72 8.36 3.61
N GLY A 74 -45.96 8.44 4.71
CA GLY A 74 -45.87 7.36 5.70
C GLY A 74 -44.64 6.44 5.65
N GLY A 75 -43.92 6.38 6.77
CA GLY A 75 -43.25 5.14 7.20
C GLY A 75 -41.74 5.22 7.45
N ALA A 76 -41.39 5.20 8.74
CA ALA A 76 -40.12 4.76 9.36
C ALA A 76 -38.79 5.40 8.89
N ALA A 77 -38.19 6.20 9.79
CA ALA A 77 -36.86 6.77 9.61
C ALA A 77 -35.78 5.67 9.60
N PRO A 78 -34.82 5.69 8.64
CA PRO A 78 -33.68 4.78 8.63
C PRO A 78 -32.78 5.02 9.86
N SER A 79 -32.28 3.94 10.47
CA SER A 79 -31.37 4.01 11.62
C SER A 79 -30.13 4.84 11.29
N ALA A 80 -29.73 5.74 12.18
CA ALA A 80 -28.69 6.76 11.95
C ALA A 80 -27.34 6.21 11.42
N SER A 81 -27.00 4.93 11.64
CA SER A 81 -25.78 4.30 11.14
C SER A 81 -25.74 4.07 9.61
N SER A 82 -26.89 3.90 8.95
CA SER A 82 -26.93 3.61 7.49
C SER A 82 -26.77 4.87 6.63
N VAL A 83 -27.03 6.06 7.20
CA VAL A 83 -26.95 7.33 6.49
C VAL A 83 -25.49 7.77 6.28
N TRP A 84 -24.60 7.41 7.21
CA TRP A 84 -23.17 7.78 7.14
C TRP A 84 -22.32 6.83 6.28
N THR A 85 -22.72 5.58 6.05
CA THR A 85 -21.96 4.63 5.20
C THR A 85 -22.43 4.63 3.73
N ALA A 86 -23.65 5.09 3.46
CA ALA A 86 -24.28 5.05 2.14
C ALA A 86 -23.45 5.61 0.96
N PRO A 87 -22.70 6.73 1.07
CA PRO A 87 -21.86 7.20 -0.04
C PRO A 87 -20.60 6.34 -0.23
N ALA A 88 -19.97 5.89 0.87
CA ALA A 88 -18.81 4.99 0.82
C ALA A 88 -19.18 3.63 0.21
N ASP A 89 -20.36 3.11 0.57
CA ASP A 89 -20.88 1.83 0.07
C ASP A 89 -21.27 1.90 -1.43
N ARG A 90 -21.65 3.08 -1.94
CA ARG A 90 -21.90 3.29 -3.37
C ARG A 90 -20.60 3.36 -4.16
N LEU A 91 -19.60 4.08 -3.64
CA LEU A 91 -18.27 4.18 -4.25
C LEU A 91 -17.57 2.80 -4.28
N ALA A 92 -17.62 2.04 -3.19
CA ALA A 92 -17.05 0.70 -3.11
C ALA A 92 -17.68 -0.26 -4.13
N ARG A 93 -18.99 -0.16 -4.37
CA ARG A 93 -19.69 -0.95 -5.39
C ARG A 93 -19.34 -0.53 -6.83
N ALA A 94 -19.14 0.77 -7.06
CA ALA A 94 -18.76 1.29 -8.37
C ALA A 94 -17.32 0.94 -8.73
N LEU A 95 -16.39 1.02 -7.78
CA LEU A 95 -14.97 0.71 -7.99
C LEU A 95 -14.64 -0.77 -7.86
N GLY A 96 -15.48 -1.55 -7.17
CA GLY A 96 -15.29 -2.98 -6.91
C GLY A 96 -14.88 -3.79 -8.14
N PRO A 97 -15.60 -3.70 -9.28
CA PRO A 97 -15.26 -4.45 -10.50
C PRO A 97 -13.92 -4.05 -11.10
N ALA A 98 -13.57 -2.76 -11.05
CA ALA A 98 -12.31 -2.25 -11.59
C ALA A 98 -11.13 -2.70 -10.73
N VAL A 99 -11.23 -2.54 -9.41
CA VAL A 99 -10.20 -2.94 -8.43
C VAL A 99 -10.05 -4.47 -8.35
N ALA A 100 -11.13 -5.22 -8.61
CA ALA A 100 -11.09 -6.68 -8.68
C ALA A 100 -10.48 -7.23 -9.98
N ALA A 101 -10.10 -6.38 -10.94
CA ALA A 101 -9.51 -6.84 -12.19
C ALA A 101 -8.18 -7.59 -11.95
N PRO A 102 -7.94 -8.73 -12.63
CA PRO A 102 -6.70 -9.49 -12.51
C PRO A 102 -5.44 -8.66 -12.78
N ALA A 103 -5.54 -7.70 -13.70
CA ALA A 103 -4.44 -6.79 -14.04
C ALA A 103 -4.06 -5.88 -12.86
N ILE A 104 -5.03 -5.34 -12.12
CA ILE A 104 -4.76 -4.48 -10.96
C ILE A 104 -4.12 -5.30 -9.83
N ARG A 105 -4.60 -6.53 -9.60
CA ARG A 105 -3.96 -7.45 -8.65
C ARG A 105 -2.51 -7.73 -9.03
N PHE A 106 -2.23 -7.98 -10.31
CA PHE A 106 -0.86 -8.21 -10.78
C PHE A 106 0.02 -6.97 -10.61
N ILE A 107 -0.45 -5.79 -11.02
CA ILE A 107 0.29 -4.52 -10.86
C ILE A 107 0.57 -4.23 -9.39
N ALA A 108 -0.38 -4.47 -8.49
CA ALA A 108 -0.19 -4.29 -7.05
C ALA A 108 0.89 -5.24 -6.50
N LEU A 109 0.86 -6.52 -6.89
CA LEU A 109 1.90 -7.48 -6.49
C LEU A 109 3.26 -7.15 -7.08
N LEU A 110 3.30 -6.67 -8.33
CA LEU A 110 4.54 -6.20 -8.97
C LEU A 110 5.11 -4.99 -8.24
N GLY A 111 4.27 -4.01 -7.90
CA GLY A 111 4.67 -2.85 -7.10
C GLY A 111 5.19 -3.25 -5.72
N LEU A 112 4.55 -4.22 -5.07
CA LEU A 112 5.01 -4.75 -3.78
C LEU A 112 6.37 -5.48 -3.90
N CYS A 113 6.62 -6.18 -5.01
CA CYS A 113 7.89 -6.88 -5.26
C CYS A 113 8.97 -5.96 -5.87
N ALA A 114 8.63 -4.73 -6.27
CA ALA A 114 9.53 -3.88 -7.06
C ALA A 114 10.86 -3.59 -6.34
N ALA A 115 10.82 -3.33 -5.03
CA ALA A 115 12.02 -3.09 -4.23
C ALA A 115 12.98 -4.29 -4.24
N TYR A 116 12.46 -5.52 -4.21
CA TYR A 116 13.25 -6.76 -4.23
C TYR A 116 13.82 -7.04 -5.61
N LEU A 117 13.02 -6.83 -6.66
CA LEU A 117 13.48 -6.99 -8.04
C LEU A 117 14.57 -5.98 -8.38
N GLN A 118 14.39 -4.73 -7.97
CA GLN A 118 15.39 -3.68 -8.16
C GLN A 118 16.65 -3.93 -7.32
N GLY A 119 16.51 -4.29 -6.04
CA GLY A 119 17.62 -4.63 -5.15
C GLY A 119 18.42 -5.83 -5.65
N GLY A 120 17.75 -6.90 -6.07
CA GLY A 120 18.37 -8.10 -6.59
C GLY A 120 19.07 -7.86 -7.92
N LEU A 121 18.48 -7.06 -8.80
CA LEU A 121 19.10 -6.72 -10.09
C LEU A 121 20.37 -5.89 -9.89
N VAL A 122 20.36 -4.90 -8.99
CA VAL A 122 21.56 -4.12 -8.68
C VAL A 122 22.67 -5.00 -8.11
N LYS A 123 22.35 -5.88 -7.15
CA LYS A 123 23.32 -6.82 -6.56
C LYS A 123 23.82 -7.86 -7.56
N LEU A 124 22.99 -8.27 -8.53
CA LEU A 124 23.37 -9.22 -9.57
C LEU A 124 24.34 -8.60 -10.59
N LEU A 125 24.11 -7.34 -10.97
CA LEU A 125 24.96 -6.60 -11.90
C LEU A 125 26.27 -6.13 -11.25
N ASP A 126 26.25 -5.84 -9.96
CA ASP A 126 27.45 -5.51 -9.16
C ASP A 126 27.57 -6.44 -7.95
N PHE A 127 27.96 -7.69 -8.24
CA PHE A 127 28.16 -8.68 -7.20
C PHE A 127 29.29 -8.30 -6.23
N GLY A 128 30.34 -7.62 -6.71
CA GLY A 128 31.45 -7.16 -5.87
C GLY A 128 31.00 -6.13 -4.83
N GLY A 129 30.15 -5.18 -5.24
CA GLY A 129 29.47 -4.24 -4.34
C GLY A 129 28.62 -4.96 -3.30
N ALA A 130 27.84 -5.96 -3.71
CA ALA A 130 27.01 -6.75 -2.80
C ALA A 130 27.82 -7.52 -1.75
N VAL A 131 28.98 -8.08 -2.11
CA VAL A 131 29.90 -8.72 -1.15
C VAL A 131 30.45 -7.69 -0.16
N THR A 132 30.82 -6.52 -0.65
CA THR A 132 31.36 -5.43 0.20
C THR A 132 30.30 -4.94 1.20
N GLU A 133 29.05 -4.82 0.77
CA GLU A 133 27.91 -4.48 1.63
C GLU A 133 27.69 -5.55 2.73
N ALA A 134 27.73 -6.84 2.38
CA ALA A 134 27.62 -7.92 3.37
C ALA A 134 28.80 -7.92 4.37
N GLN A 135 30.01 -7.58 3.93
CA GLN A 135 31.16 -7.39 4.81
C GLN A 135 31.00 -6.20 5.75
N HIS A 136 30.41 -5.10 5.26
CA HIS A 136 30.12 -3.91 6.07
C HIS A 136 29.19 -4.24 7.24
N PHE A 137 28.21 -5.12 7.02
CA PHE A 137 27.33 -5.63 8.09
C PHE A 137 27.95 -6.74 8.94
N GLY A 138 29.21 -7.11 8.70
CA GLY A 138 29.94 -8.12 9.48
C GLY A 138 29.45 -9.56 9.27
N LEU A 139 28.79 -9.84 8.15
CA LEU A 139 28.21 -11.16 7.88
C LEU A 139 29.29 -12.18 7.49
N PRO A 140 29.33 -13.37 8.13
CA PRO A 140 30.27 -14.42 7.74
C PRO A 140 29.92 -14.94 6.34
N LEU A 141 30.94 -15.35 5.57
CA LEU A 141 30.77 -15.79 4.17
C LEU A 141 30.02 -14.75 3.32
N ALA A 142 30.49 -13.51 3.32
CA ALA A 142 29.86 -12.39 2.61
C ALA A 142 29.48 -12.69 1.14
N SER A 143 30.29 -13.45 0.41
CA SER A 143 29.97 -13.89 -0.95
C SER A 143 28.77 -14.83 -1.02
N ALA A 144 28.68 -15.81 -0.11
CA ALA A 144 27.54 -16.72 -0.04
C ALA A 144 26.27 -15.98 0.41
N VAL A 145 26.39 -15.05 1.35
CA VAL A 145 25.27 -14.23 1.83
C VAL A 145 24.76 -13.30 0.73
N ALA A 146 25.64 -12.65 -0.02
CA ALA A 146 25.28 -11.83 -1.17
C ALA A 146 24.54 -12.67 -2.24
N GLY A 147 25.07 -13.85 -2.58
CA GLY A 147 24.42 -14.78 -3.51
C GLY A 147 23.05 -15.25 -3.02
N ALA A 148 22.96 -15.64 -1.74
CA ALA A 148 21.71 -16.08 -1.12
C ALA A 148 20.66 -14.94 -1.07
N THR A 149 21.10 -13.70 -0.87
CA THR A 149 20.24 -12.51 -0.90
C THR A 149 19.64 -12.31 -2.27
N ILE A 150 20.47 -12.33 -3.33
CA ILE A 150 20.01 -12.20 -4.72
C ILE A 150 19.00 -13.31 -5.06
N VAL A 151 19.32 -14.56 -4.71
CA VAL A 151 18.42 -15.70 -4.94
C VAL A 151 17.11 -15.52 -4.17
N THR A 152 17.16 -15.07 -2.92
CA THR A 152 15.96 -14.82 -2.09
C THR A 152 15.09 -13.72 -2.69
N GLU A 153 15.67 -12.60 -3.09
CA GLU A 153 14.97 -11.46 -3.67
C GLU A 153 14.25 -11.85 -4.98
N PHE A 154 14.91 -12.60 -5.87
CA PHE A 154 14.30 -13.05 -7.13
C PHE A 154 13.34 -14.21 -6.96
N ALA A 155 13.71 -15.26 -6.21
CA ALA A 155 12.86 -16.42 -6.01
C ALA A 155 11.58 -16.05 -5.25
N GLY A 156 11.69 -15.27 -4.18
CA GLY A 156 10.54 -14.78 -3.42
C GLY A 156 9.59 -13.97 -4.31
N SER A 157 10.13 -13.03 -5.10
CA SER A 157 9.34 -12.22 -6.03
C SER A 157 8.65 -13.07 -7.09
N ALA A 158 9.37 -14.03 -7.69
CA ALA A 158 8.82 -14.93 -8.70
C ALA A 158 7.68 -15.81 -8.14
N LEU A 159 7.81 -16.31 -6.90
CA LEU A 159 6.77 -17.08 -6.22
C LEU A 159 5.51 -16.25 -5.96
N VAL A 160 5.67 -14.97 -5.57
CA VAL A 160 4.55 -14.07 -5.33
C VAL A 160 3.83 -13.71 -6.63
N LEU A 161 4.56 -13.41 -7.69
CA LEU A 161 4.01 -13.00 -8.99
C LEU A 161 3.38 -14.15 -9.78
N SER A 162 4.02 -15.33 -9.80
CA SER A 162 3.50 -16.50 -10.52
C SER A 162 2.23 -17.09 -9.89
N GLY A 163 2.05 -16.93 -8.58
CA GLY A 163 0.85 -17.39 -7.87
C GLY A 163 0.85 -18.85 -7.44
N TRP A 164 1.85 -19.66 -7.83
CA TRP A 164 1.89 -21.09 -7.49
C TRP A 164 2.04 -21.29 -5.97
N TYR A 165 3.09 -20.71 -5.37
CA TYR A 165 3.35 -20.75 -3.93
C TYR A 165 3.43 -19.34 -3.34
N ARG A 166 2.44 -18.51 -3.67
CA ARG A 166 2.41 -17.08 -3.29
C ARG A 166 2.53 -16.86 -1.78
N TRP A 167 1.80 -17.63 -0.97
CA TRP A 167 1.88 -17.50 0.48
C TRP A 167 3.29 -17.81 1.01
N LEU A 168 3.96 -18.83 0.47
CA LEU A 168 5.29 -19.23 0.91
C LEU A 168 6.34 -18.20 0.49
N GLY A 169 6.26 -17.71 -0.75
CA GLY A 169 7.11 -16.62 -1.24
C GLY A 169 6.93 -15.33 -0.43
N ALA A 170 5.69 -14.99 -0.08
CA ALA A 170 5.39 -13.83 0.74
C ALA A 170 5.94 -13.97 2.17
N LEU A 171 5.75 -15.14 2.82
CA LEU A 171 6.32 -15.38 4.15
C LEU A 171 7.85 -15.39 4.13
N TRP A 172 8.47 -15.94 3.08
CA TRP A 172 9.92 -15.93 2.92
C TRP A 172 10.42 -14.48 2.80
N LEU A 173 9.88 -13.68 1.88
CA LEU A 173 10.28 -12.28 1.73
C LEU A 173 10.03 -11.48 3.02
N ALA A 174 8.89 -11.70 3.70
CA ALA A 174 8.61 -11.06 4.99
C ALA A 174 9.67 -11.39 6.04
N ALA A 175 10.05 -12.66 6.19
CA ALA A 175 11.07 -13.07 7.15
C ALA A 175 12.45 -12.52 6.79
N PHE A 176 12.83 -12.58 5.51
CA PHE A 176 14.08 -12.02 5.01
C PHE A 176 14.16 -10.51 5.30
N THR A 177 13.13 -9.75 4.95
CA THR A 177 13.08 -8.29 5.16
C THR A 177 13.13 -7.94 6.62
N LEU A 178 12.45 -8.70 7.48
CA LEU A 178 12.50 -8.49 8.92
C LEU A 178 13.93 -8.67 9.44
N ILE A 179 14.58 -9.79 9.10
CA ILE A 179 15.96 -10.07 9.52
C ILE A 179 16.92 -9.01 8.98
N ALA A 180 16.84 -8.69 7.68
CA ALA A 180 17.69 -7.69 7.04
C ALA A 180 17.54 -6.31 7.69
N THR A 181 16.31 -5.92 8.05
CA THR A 181 16.04 -4.63 8.69
C THR A 181 16.65 -4.52 10.09
N PHE A 182 16.59 -5.58 10.89
CA PHE A 182 17.25 -5.61 12.21
C PHE A 182 18.78 -5.60 12.12
N VAL A 183 19.35 -6.07 11.02
CA VAL A 183 20.80 -6.05 10.78
C VAL A 183 21.25 -4.70 10.23
N ALA A 184 20.59 -4.21 9.18
CA ALA A 184 21.02 -3.05 8.41
C ALA A 184 20.52 -1.70 8.98
N ASN A 185 19.35 -1.67 9.60
CA ASN A 185 18.68 -0.44 10.00
C ASN A 185 18.64 -0.26 11.52
N ARG A 186 19.77 -0.51 12.19
CA ARG A 186 19.93 -0.36 13.65
C ARG A 186 20.01 1.11 14.07
N PHE A 187 18.92 1.85 13.89
CA PHE A 187 18.87 3.29 14.12
C PHE A 187 19.20 3.69 15.57
N TRP A 188 18.99 2.78 16.54
CA TRP A 188 19.31 3.00 17.95
C TRP A 188 20.81 3.17 18.22
N ASP A 189 21.68 2.66 17.35
CA ASP A 189 23.14 2.79 17.49
C ASP A 189 23.71 4.07 16.85
N ILE A 190 22.88 4.86 16.16
CA ILE A 190 23.32 6.00 15.34
C ILE A 190 23.03 7.32 16.08
N PRO A 191 24.01 8.23 16.27
CA PRO A 191 23.74 9.57 16.80
C PRO A 191 23.06 10.50 15.76
N GLN A 192 22.36 11.54 16.23
CA GLN A 192 21.78 12.54 15.33
C GLN A 192 22.89 13.30 14.57
N PRO A 193 22.70 13.67 13.28
CA PRO A 193 21.44 13.71 12.52
C PRO A 193 21.12 12.48 11.64
N GLY A 194 22.02 11.50 11.54
CA GLY A 194 21.85 10.35 10.64
C GLY A 194 20.73 9.38 11.04
N ARG A 195 20.31 9.41 12.31
CA ARG A 195 19.30 8.48 12.87
C ARG A 195 17.94 8.56 12.17
N PHE A 196 17.46 9.76 11.84
CA PHE A 196 16.11 9.94 11.30
C PHE A 196 15.89 9.21 9.97
N MET A 197 16.89 9.24 9.09
CA MET A 197 16.80 8.57 7.79
C MET A 197 16.73 7.03 7.94
N VAL A 198 17.55 6.48 8.84
CA VAL A 198 17.61 5.02 9.09
C VAL A 198 16.35 4.54 9.82
N GLU A 199 15.84 5.34 10.75
CA GLU A 199 14.58 5.09 11.46
C GLU A 199 13.39 5.01 10.49
N ASN A 200 13.26 5.96 9.56
CA ASN A 200 12.20 5.90 8.55
C ASN A 200 12.30 4.64 7.69
N ALA A 201 13.50 4.31 7.21
CA ALA A 201 13.71 3.12 6.40
C ALA A 201 13.36 1.83 7.19
N PHE A 202 13.63 1.79 8.50
CA PHE A 202 13.21 0.68 9.37
C PHE A 202 11.69 0.48 9.35
N PHE A 203 10.92 1.57 9.53
CA PHE A 203 9.46 1.50 9.55
C PHE A 203 8.85 1.26 8.17
N GLU A 204 9.47 1.76 7.09
CA GLU A 204 9.09 1.43 5.72
C GLU A 204 9.21 -0.06 5.44
N HIS A 205 10.32 -0.68 5.83
CA HIS A 205 10.51 -2.12 5.70
C HIS A 205 9.54 -2.91 6.58
N LEU A 206 9.26 -2.46 7.82
CA LEU A 206 8.27 -3.10 8.68
C LEU A 206 6.86 -3.05 8.06
N GLY A 207 6.53 -1.95 7.37
CA GLY A 207 5.32 -1.83 6.56
C GLY A 207 5.27 -2.87 5.42
N LEU A 208 6.38 -3.07 4.71
CA LEU A 208 6.49 -4.10 3.67
C LEU A 208 6.32 -5.51 4.22
N VAL A 209 6.91 -5.82 5.39
CA VAL A 209 6.70 -7.10 6.09
C VAL A 209 5.21 -7.32 6.35
N GLY A 210 4.51 -6.31 6.89
CA GLY A 210 3.06 -6.36 7.11
C GLY A 210 2.27 -6.61 5.82
N ALA A 211 2.66 -5.96 4.71
CA ALA A 211 2.02 -6.18 3.41
C ALA A 211 2.18 -7.62 2.90
N PHE A 212 3.37 -8.22 3.01
CA PHE A 212 3.57 -9.62 2.63
C PHE A 212 2.82 -10.60 3.55
N LEU A 213 2.73 -10.33 4.86
CA LEU A 213 1.92 -11.13 5.77
C LEU A 213 0.43 -11.10 5.37
N LEU A 214 -0.08 -9.94 4.95
CA LEU A 214 -1.43 -9.83 4.41
C LEU A 214 -1.59 -10.64 3.11
N VAL A 215 -0.63 -10.59 2.19
CA VAL A 215 -0.64 -11.40 0.96
C VAL A 215 -0.70 -12.89 1.29
N ALA A 216 0.12 -13.36 2.24
CA ALA A 216 0.12 -14.75 2.68
C ALA A 216 -1.22 -15.14 3.31
N TRP A 217 -1.76 -14.30 4.18
CA TRP A 217 -3.05 -14.51 4.83
C TRP A 217 -4.20 -14.62 3.82
N TYR A 218 -4.29 -13.69 2.86
CA TYR A 218 -5.33 -13.71 1.83
C TYR A 218 -5.23 -14.95 0.93
N ASP A 219 -4.02 -15.33 0.50
CA ASP A 219 -3.81 -16.50 -0.35
C ASP A 219 -4.18 -17.80 0.38
N LEU A 220 -3.80 -17.95 1.67
CA LEU A 220 -4.18 -19.09 2.50
C LEU A 220 -5.69 -19.18 2.75
N ARG A 221 -6.35 -18.05 3.03
CA ARG A 221 -7.81 -18.00 3.22
C ARG A 221 -8.56 -18.38 1.95
N GLU A 222 -8.10 -17.92 0.78
CA GLU A 222 -8.72 -18.27 -0.51
C GLU A 222 -8.63 -19.78 -0.76
N ARG A 223 -7.47 -20.39 -0.47
CA ARG A 223 -7.26 -21.84 -0.58
C ARG A 223 -8.14 -22.64 0.37
N HIS A 224 -8.24 -22.22 1.63
CA HIS A 224 -9.09 -22.87 2.63
C HIS A 224 -10.57 -22.83 2.23
N SER A 225 -11.07 -21.68 1.75
CA SER A 225 -12.45 -21.55 1.27
C SER A 225 -12.76 -22.46 0.08
N LYS A 226 -11.83 -22.61 -0.87
CA LYS A 226 -11.99 -23.53 -2.01
C LYS A 226 -12.07 -24.99 -1.55
N ALA A 227 -11.17 -25.39 -0.66
CA ALA A 227 -11.16 -26.75 -0.11
C ALA A 227 -12.46 -27.11 0.63
N VAL A 228 -13.02 -26.19 1.42
CA VAL A 228 -14.30 -26.39 2.13
C VAL A 228 -15.49 -26.46 1.15
N GLY A 229 -15.48 -25.65 0.10
CA GLY A 229 -16.53 -25.64 -0.93
C GLY A 229 -16.60 -26.95 -1.73
N GLU A 230 -15.45 -27.52 -2.08
CA GLU A 230 -15.37 -28.81 -2.79
C GLU A 230 -15.90 -29.98 -1.94
N GLN A 231 -15.63 -29.98 -0.63
CA GLN A 231 -16.13 -31.02 0.27
C GLN A 231 -17.67 -31.02 0.36
N HIS A 232 -18.30 -29.85 0.47
CA HIS A 232 -19.77 -29.74 0.52
C HIS A 232 -20.43 -30.11 -0.81
N GLY A 233 -19.85 -29.70 -1.95
CA GLY A 233 -20.35 -30.09 -3.27
C GLY A 233 -20.31 -31.60 -3.50
N SER A 234 -19.25 -32.27 -3.06
CA SER A 234 -19.10 -33.73 -3.17
C SER A 234 -20.03 -34.53 -2.24
N ALA A 235 -20.51 -33.92 -1.15
CA ALA A 235 -21.46 -34.54 -0.22
C ALA A 235 -22.92 -34.36 -0.69
N GLY A 236 -23.23 -33.24 -1.34
CA GLY A 236 -24.54 -32.97 -1.94
C GLY A 236 -24.81 -33.80 -3.21
N ALA A 237 -23.80 -34.08 -4.02
CA ALA A 237 -23.93 -34.90 -5.23
C ALA A 237 -24.06 -36.42 -4.96
N ARG A 238 -23.92 -36.86 -3.70
CA ARG A 238 -24.05 -38.26 -3.26
C ARG A 238 -25.38 -38.57 -2.56
N ARG A 239 -26.31 -37.61 -2.51
CA ARG A 239 -27.68 -37.77 -2.04
C ARG A 239 -28.64 -37.65 -3.20
#